data_AF-A0A928KYD4-F1
#
_entry.id   AF-A0A928KYD4-F1
#
_cell.length_a   1.000
_cell.length_b   1.000
_cell.length_c   1.000
_cell.angle_alpha   90.00
_cell.angle_beta   90.00
_cell.angle_gamma   90.00
#
_symmetry.space_group_name_H-M   'P 1'
#
loop_
_entity.id
_entity.type
_entity.pdbx_description
1 polymer ?
#
loop_
_entity_poly.entity_id
_entity_poly.type
_entity_poly.pdbx_seq_one_letter_code
_entity_poly.pdbx_strand_id
1 'polypeptide(L)' 'MQIVVRDDKRIAEIWLTSAEQQEENVQDFIGEKTAEYSKMKYKVAVFRSGSRSLYDCTDGLLHNNYCLGEGA' A
#
# COMPACT_ATOMS: atom_id res chain seq x y z
N MET A 1 3.89 7.89 -4.27
CA MET A 1 3.04 7.03 -5.10
C MET A 1 3.94 6.45 -6.16
N GLN A 2 3.78 5.16 -6.44
CA GLN A 2 4.61 4.47 -7.41
C GLN A 2 3.74 3.58 -8.29
N ILE A 3 4.06 3.52 -9.59
CA ILE A 3 3.43 2.59 -10.53
C ILE A 3 4.51 1.62 -11.01
N VAL A 4 4.24 0.32 -10.88
CA VAL A 4 5.12 -0.75 -11.35
C VAL A 4 4.35 -1.58 -12.37
N VAL A 5 4.85 -1.62 -13.61
CA VAL A 5 4.25 -2.44 -14.67
C VAL A 5 5.02 -3.75 -14.77
N ARG A 6 4.32 -4.85 -14.55
CA ARG A 6 4.80 -6.23 -14.77
C ARG A 6 4.25 -6.74 -16.09
N ASP A 7 4.98 -6.45 -17.16
CA ASP A 7 4.60 -6.81 -18.52
C ASP A 7 4.47 -8.32 -18.73
N ASP A 8 5.36 -9.10 -18.09
CA ASP A 8 5.36 -10.56 -18.10
C ASP A 8 4.03 -11.16 -17.62
N LYS A 9 3.37 -10.48 -16.67
CA LYS A 9 2.10 -10.92 -16.07
C LYS A 9 0.89 -10.11 -16.56
N ARG A 10 1.10 -9.09 -17.39
CA ARG A 10 0.09 -8.07 -17.75
C ARG A 10 -0.59 -7.48 -16.51
N ILE A 11 0.21 -7.09 -15.50
CA ILE A 11 -0.28 -6.46 -14.27
C ILE A 11 0.36 -5.07 -14.11
N ALA A 12 -0.44 -4.05 -13.86
CA ALA A 12 0.02 -2.75 -13.39
C ALA A 12 -0.30 -2.60 -11.90
N GLU A 13 0.73 -2.37 -11.09
CA GLU A 13 0.62 -2.19 -9.65
C GLU A 13 0.72 -0.71 -9.29
N ILE A 14 -0.28 -0.19 -8.59
CA ILE A 14 -0.30 1.18 -8.08
C ILE A 14 -0.09 1.12 -6.57
N TRP A 15 0.98 1.71 -6.08
CA TRP A 15 1.37 1.73 -4.68
C TRP A 15 1.16 3.12 -4.10
N LEU A 16 0.36 3.19 -3.04
CA LEU A 16 -0.03 4.44 -2.37
C LEU A 16 0.42 4.42 -0.91
N THR A 17 1.03 5.52 -0.48
CA THR A 17 1.27 5.78 0.95
C THR A 17 -0.03 6.20 1.65
N SER A 18 0.00 6.22 2.99
CA SER A 18 -1.13 6.63 3.81
C SER A 18 -1.48 8.12 3.67
N ALA A 19 -0.52 8.96 3.32
CA ALA A 19 -0.73 10.38 3.02
C ALA A 19 -1.40 10.55 1.66
N GLU A 20 -0.86 9.89 0.63
CA GLU A 20 -1.33 10.02 -0.76
C GLU A 20 -2.75 9.51 -0.96
N GLN A 21 -3.16 8.48 -0.21
CA GLN A 21 -4.54 7.99 -0.29
C GLN A 21 -5.58 8.98 0.30
N GLN A 22 -5.16 10.01 1.04
CA GLN A 22 -6.05 11.05 1.56
C GLN A 22 -6.14 12.27 0.65
N GLU A 23 -5.34 12.32 -0.43
CA GLU A 23 -5.43 13.38 -1.42
C GLU A 23 -6.74 13.26 -2.20
N GLU A 24 -7.46 14.37 -2.36
CA GLU A 24 -8.80 14.42 -2.97
C GLU A 24 -8.79 13.87 -4.41
N ASN A 25 -7.73 14.14 -5.15
CA ASN A 25 -7.55 13.74 -6.56
C ASN A 25 -7.03 12.30 -6.75
N VAL A 26 -6.71 11.57 -5.68
CA VAL A 26 -6.09 10.24 -5.81
C VAL A 26 -7.04 9.22 -6.45
N GLN A 27 -8.34 9.32 -6.18
CA GLN A 27 -9.33 8.40 -6.74
C GLN A 27 -9.51 8.61 -8.24
N ASP A 28 -9.51 9.86 -8.70
CA ASP A 28 -9.57 10.20 -10.12
C ASP A 28 -8.32 9.71 -10.85
N PHE A 29 -7.14 9.90 -10.25
CA PHE A 29 -5.89 9.38 -10.80
C PHE A 29 -5.90 7.86 -10.93
N ILE A 30 -6.36 7.13 -9.91
CA ILE A 30 -6.49 5.67 -9.95
C ILE A 30 -7.49 5.26 -11.04
N GLY A 31 -8.60 5.98 -11.17
CA GLY A 31 -9.62 5.75 -12.20
C GLY A 31 -9.04 5.90 -13.60
N GLU A 32 -8.32 7.00 -13.86
CA GLU A 32 -7.65 7.27 -15.13
C GLU A 32 -6.65 6.16 -15.48
N LYS A 33 -5.76 5.81 -14.55
CA LYS A 33 -4.77 4.75 -14.78
C LYS A 33 -5.40 3.37 -14.95
N THR A 34 -6.47 3.08 -14.22
CA THR A 34 -7.23 1.85 -14.39
C THR A 34 -7.82 1.75 -15.79
N ALA A 35 -8.40 2.85 -16.30
CA ALA A 35 -8.94 2.89 -17.66
C ALA A 35 -7.85 2.76 -18.73
N GLU A 36 -6.71 3.42 -18.56
CA GLU A 36 -5.55 3.33 -19.44
C GLU A 36 -5.04 1.89 -19.57
N TYR A 37 -4.74 1.23 -18.44
CA TYR A 37 -4.20 -0.12 -18.43
C TYR A 37 -5.23 -1.18 -18.83
N SER A 38 -6.51 -0.98 -18.50
CA SER A 38 -7.59 -1.88 -18.91
C SER A 38 -7.74 -1.93 -20.44
N LYS A 39 -7.63 -0.79 -21.14
CA LYS A 39 -7.62 -0.74 -22.62
C LYS A 39 -6.48 -1.55 -23.22
N MET A 40 -5.34 -1.60 -22.53
CA MET A 40 -4.17 -2.39 -22.93
C MET A 40 -4.25 -3.86 -22.50
N LYS A 41 -5.38 -4.30 -21.92
CA LYS A 41 -5.62 -5.65 -21.37
C LYS A 41 -4.74 -6.02 -20.18
N TYR A 42 -4.31 -5.03 -19.40
CA TYR A 42 -3.63 -5.25 -18.13
C TYR A 42 -4.64 -5.35 -16.99
N LYS A 43 -4.33 -6.18 -16.00
CA LYS A 43 -4.99 -6.14 -14.70
C LYS A 43 -4.36 -5.04 -13.86
N VAL A 44 -5.16 -4.29 -13.11
CA VAL A 44 -4.66 -3.26 -12.19
C VAL A 44 -4.81 -3.74 -10.75
N ALA A 45 -3.72 -3.68 -10.00
CA ALA A 45 -3.69 -3.97 -8.57
C ALA A 45 -3.33 -2.69 -7.82
N VAL A 46 -4.16 -2.29 -6.85
CA VAL A 46 -3.94 -1.08 -6.05
C VAL A 46 -3.58 -1.49 -4.63
N PHE A 47 -2.36 -1.17 -4.21
CA PHE A 47 -1.85 -1.41 -2.86
C PHE A 47 -1.88 -0.11 -2.06
N ARG A 48 -2.56 -0.15 -0.91
CA ARG A 48 -2.72 0.98 -0.01
C ARG A 48 -1.97 0.72 1.28
N SER A 49 -1.06 1.61 1.66
CA SER A 49 -0.36 1.53 2.92
C SER A 49 -1.33 1.70 4.09
N GLY A 50 -1.10 0.95 5.17
CA GLY A 50 -1.82 1.11 6.43
C GLY A 50 -1.58 2.50 7.06
N SER A 51 -2.47 2.88 7.96
CA SER A 51 -2.46 4.20 8.63
C SER A 51 -1.55 4.28 9.86
N ARG A 52 -1.05 3.14 10.35
CA ARG A 52 -0.28 3.07 11.59
C ARG A 52 1.21 3.17 11.31
N SER A 53 1.92 3.90 12.17
CA SER A 53 3.37 3.97 12.14
C SER A 53 3.96 2.57 12.35
N LEU A 54 4.87 2.18 11.46
CA LEU A 54 5.60 0.92 11.60
C LEU A 54 6.43 0.91 12.90
N TYR A 55 6.97 2.06 13.27
CA TYR A 55 7.72 2.23 14.52
C TYR A 55 6.83 1.92 15.72
N ASP A 56 5.67 2.58 15.85
CA ASP A 56 4.78 2.41 17.01
C ASP A 56 4.28 0.97 17.15
N CYS A 57 3.97 0.32 16.02
CA CYS A 57 3.59 -1.09 16.00
C CYS A 57 4.73 -2.00 16.47
N THR A 58 5.97 -1.70 16.07
CA THR A 58 7.13 -2.50 16.42
C THR A 58 7.55 -2.28 17.88
N ASP A 59 7.50 -1.05 18.36
CA ASP A 59 7.77 -0.69 19.76
C ASP A 59 6.80 -1.39 20.71
N GLY A 60 5.49 -1.33 20.42
CA GLY A 60 4.48 -2.03 21.22
C GLY A 60 4.67 -3.55 21.26
N LEU A 61 5.08 -4.16 20.14
CA LEU A 61 5.41 -5.59 20.08
C LEU A 61 6.65 -5.93 20.91
N LEU A 62 7.71 -5.13 20.80
CA LEU A 62 8.94 -5.31 21.57
C LEU A 62 8.64 -5.17 23.06
N HIS A 63 7.96 -4.10 23.47
CA HIS A 63 7.58 -3.89 24.86
C HIS A 63 6.75 -5.05 25.42
N ASN A 64 5.75 -5.53 24.67
CA ASN A 64 4.95 -6.68 25.07
C ASN A 64 5.80 -7.94 25.29
N ASN A 65 6.74 -8.23 24.38
CA ASN A 65 7.63 -9.38 24.49
C ASN A 65 8.64 -9.27 25.64
N TYR A 66 9.17 -8.07 25.89
CA TYR A 66 10.08 -7.82 27.02
C TYR A 66 9.35 -7.93 28.36
N CYS A 67 8.15 -7.35 28.49
CA CYS A 67 7.40 -7.37 29.74
C CYS A 67 6.79 -8.74 30.07
N LEU A 68 6.48 -9.57 29.05
CA LEU A 68 6.06 -10.97 29.26
C LEU A 68 7.22 -11.87 29.72
N GLY A 69 8.47 -11.44 29.57
CA GLY A 69 9.66 -12.19 29.98
C GLY A 69 10.03 -12.05 31.47
N GLU A 70 9.45 -11.09 32.20
CA GLU A 70 9.76 -10.84 33.62
C GLU A 70 8.73 -11.46 34.59
N GLY A 71 7.84 -12.31 34.10
CA GLY A 71 6.75 -12.92 34.88
C GLY A 71 6.56 -14.42 34.69
N ALA A 72 7.61 -15.18 34.38
CA ALA A 72 7.59 -16.64 34.31
C ALA A 72 8.65 -17.27 35.23
#